data_AF-A0AAN9T232-F1
#
_entry.id   AF-A0AAN9T232-F1
#
_cell.length_a   1.000
_cell.length_b   1.000
_cell.length_c   1.000
_cell.angle_alpha   90.00
_cell.angle_beta   90.00
_cell.angle_gamma   90.00
#
_symmetry.space_group_name_H-M   'P 1'
#
loop_
_entity.id
_entity.type
_entity.pdbx_description
1 polymer ?
#
loop_
_entity_poly.entity_id
_entity_poly.type
_entity_poly.pdbx_seq_one_letter_code
_entity_poly.pdbx_strand_id
1 'polypeptide(L)'
;MKREDRCERVEKALRECQRRVPAGPSGDSACRHLNQALAMCLVSLACPEESEAVRTLCSTAGTALKRRQCQQAQLSLSLCLSSHQNNL
;
A
#
# COMPACT_ATOMS: atom_id res chain seq x y z
N MET A 1 3.34 -1.73 19.40
CA MET A 1 2.13 -1.52 18.58
C MET A 1 2.24 -2.44 17.38
N LYS A 2 1.35 -3.41 17.25
CA LYS A 2 1.42 -4.38 16.14
C LYS A 2 1.10 -3.65 14.83
N ARG A 3 1.60 -4.16 13.69
CA ARG A 3 1.32 -3.57 12.37
C ARG A 3 -0.19 -3.62 12.06
N GLU A 4 -0.88 -4.64 12.56
CA GLU A 4 -2.35 -4.82 12.52
C GLU A 4 -3.07 -3.64 13.19
N ASP A 5 -2.72 -3.31 14.44
CA ASP A 5 -3.28 -2.17 15.19
C ASP A 5 -3.12 -0.82 14.47
N ARG A 6 -2.11 -0.71 13.60
CA ARG A 6 -1.86 0.50 12.80
C ARG A 6 -2.80 0.56 11.60
N CYS A 7 -3.03 -0.56 10.91
CA CYS A 7 -3.93 -0.59 9.76
C CYS A 7 -5.38 -0.36 10.18
N GLU A 8 -5.81 -0.97 11.29
CA GLU A 8 -7.15 -0.77 11.86
C GLU A 8 -7.45 0.71 12.19
N ARG A 9 -6.45 1.44 12.72
CA ARG A 9 -6.60 2.88 13.00
C ARG A 9 -6.81 3.69 11.73
N VAL A 10 -6.04 3.39 10.68
CA VAL A 10 -6.16 4.09 9.39
C VAL A 10 -7.48 3.75 8.73
N GLU A 11 -7.92 2.49 8.83
CA GLU A 11 -9.23 2.05 8.35
C GLU A 11 -10.37 2.81 9.04
N LYS A 12 -10.32 2.92 10.37
CA LYS A 12 -11.32 3.67 11.14
C LYS A 12 -11.38 5.14 10.72
N ALA A 13 -10.21 5.78 10.53
CA ALA A 13 -10.12 7.15 10.06
C ALA A 13 -10.68 7.30 8.64
N LEU A 14 -10.38 6.37 7.73
CA LEU A 14 -10.93 6.36 6.37
C LEU A 14 -12.46 6.25 6.39
N ARG A 15 -13.01 5.32 7.17
CA ARG A 15 -14.46 5.13 7.33
C ARG A 15 -15.14 6.36 7.92
N GLU A 16 -14.48 7.11 8.79
CA GLU A 16 -14.99 8.38 9.32
C GLU A 16 -14.96 9.49 8.27
N CYS A 17 -13.88 9.59 7.48
CA CYS A 17 -13.79 10.53 6.36
C CYS A 17 -14.92 10.29 5.34
N GLN A 18 -15.09 9.04 4.90
CA GLN A 18 -16.13 8.65 3.94
C GLN A 18 -17.56 8.88 4.46
N ARG A 19 -17.78 8.78 5.78
CA ARG A 19 -19.08 9.13 6.37
C ARG A 19 -19.37 10.63 6.36
N ARG A 20 -18.34 11.48 6.46
CA ARG A 20 -18.48 12.94 6.52
C ARG A 20 -18.50 13.59 5.15
N VAL A 21 -17.90 12.95 4.16
CA VAL A 21 -17.71 13.51 2.84
C VAL A 21 -18.71 12.87 1.87
N PRO A 22 -19.50 13.66 1.12
CA PRO A 22 -20.45 13.12 0.17
C PRO A 22 -19.75 12.33 -0.93
N ALA A 23 -20.38 11.22 -1.34
CA ALA A 23 -19.86 10.37 -2.40
C ALA A 23 -19.74 11.13 -3.73
N GLY A 24 -18.64 10.89 -4.46
CA GLY A 24 -18.35 11.51 -5.76
C GLY A 24 -16.87 11.85 -5.92
N PRO A 25 -16.44 12.38 -7.07
CA PRO A 25 -15.03 12.63 -7.39
C PRO A 25 -14.32 13.56 -6.38
N SER A 26 -15.04 14.57 -5.90
CA SER A 26 -14.57 15.49 -4.86
C SER A 26 -14.43 14.79 -3.51
N GLY A 27 -15.26 13.78 -3.22
CA GLY A 27 -15.18 13.00 -2.00
C GLY A 27 -14.03 11.99 -1.99
N ASP A 28 -13.82 11.33 -3.14
CA ASP A 28 -12.73 10.38 -3.33
C ASP A 28 -11.36 11.06 -3.16
N SER A 29 -11.23 12.29 -3.67
CA SER A 29 -10.02 13.09 -3.51
C SER A 29 -9.79 13.54 -2.06
N ALA A 30 -10.85 13.89 -1.32
CA ALA A 30 -10.74 14.32 0.08
C ALA A 30 -10.19 13.21 1.00
N CYS A 31 -10.63 11.96 0.81
CA CYS A 31 -10.19 10.82 1.61
C CYS A 31 -9.00 10.05 1.00
N ARG A 32 -8.46 10.50 -0.14
CA ARG A 32 -7.43 9.79 -0.92
C ARG A 32 -6.20 9.41 -0.10
N HIS A 33 -5.73 10.32 0.76
CA HIS A 33 -4.53 10.08 1.57
C HIS A 33 -4.73 8.95 2.59
N LEU A 34 -5.91 8.85 3.20
CA LEU A 34 -6.28 7.76 4.10
C LEU A 34 -6.44 6.44 3.35
N ASN A 35 -7.06 6.49 2.16
CA ASN A 35 -7.19 5.31 1.30
C ASN A 35 -5.82 4.76 0.89
N GLN A 36 -4.92 5.65 0.45
CA GLN A 36 -3.57 5.26 0.08
C GLN A 36 -2.75 4.76 1.27
N ALA A 37 -2.90 5.39 2.44
CA ALA A 37 -2.24 4.93 3.66
C ALA A 37 -2.73 3.54 4.09
N LEU A 38 -4.05 3.27 3.99
CA LEU A 38 -4.61 1.96 4.30
C LEU A 38 -4.11 0.90 3.31
N ALA A 39 -4.13 1.20 2.01
CA ALA A 39 -3.62 0.30 0.99
C ALA A 39 -2.15 -0.08 1.24
N MET A 40 -1.28 0.91 1.51
CA MET A 40 0.12 0.66 1.86
C MET A 40 0.26 -0.20 3.12
N CYS A 41 -0.60 0.03 4.12
CA CYS A 41 -0.59 -0.73 5.37
C CYS A 41 -0.94 -2.20 5.14
N LEU A 42 -2.02 -2.47 4.40
CA LEU A 42 -2.46 -3.83 4.06
C LEU A 42 -1.42 -4.57 3.22
N VAL A 43 -0.82 -3.90 2.22
CA VAL A 43 0.28 -4.47 1.43
C VAL A 43 1.47 -4.83 2.30
N SER A 44 1.83 -3.98 3.27
CA SER A 44 2.94 -4.23 4.21
C SER A 44 2.64 -5.31 5.26
N LEU A 45 1.37 -5.63 5.47
CA LEU A 45 0.93 -6.75 6.31
C LEU A 45 0.98 -8.07 5.53
N ALA A 46 0.45 -8.08 4.29
CA ALA A 46 0.40 -9.28 3.47
C ALA A 46 1.79 -9.71 2.98
N CYS A 47 2.58 -8.76 2.47
CA CYS A 47 3.87 -9.02 1.82
C CYS A 47 4.96 -8.14 2.45
N PRO A 48 5.37 -8.40 3.71
CA PRO A 48 6.22 -7.50 4.48
C PRO A 48 7.63 -7.34 3.89
N GLU A 49 8.21 -8.39 3.33
CA GLU A 49 9.57 -8.36 2.79
C GLU A 49 9.60 -7.68 1.42
N GLU A 50 8.66 -8.02 0.54
CA GLU A 50 8.56 -7.48 -0.81
C GLU A 50 8.17 -5.99 -0.78
N SER A 51 7.27 -5.60 0.14
CA SER A 51 6.89 -4.20 0.31
C SER A 51 8.07 -3.35 0.81
N GLU A 52 8.89 -3.87 1.73
CA GLU A 52 10.09 -3.18 2.20
C GLU A 52 11.17 -3.09 1.11
N ALA A 53 11.32 -4.15 0.30
CA ALA A 53 12.21 -4.15 -0.85
C ALA A 53 11.82 -3.06 -1.86
N VAL A 54 10.53 -2.93 -2.18
CA VAL A 54 10.04 -1.85 -3.05
C VAL A 54 10.31 -0.47 -2.44
N ARG A 55 10.01 -0.26 -1.14
CA ARG A 55 10.30 1.02 -0.45
C ARG A 55 11.78 1.40 -0.52
N THR A 56 12.67 0.43 -0.38
CA THR A 56 14.12 0.67 -0.39
C THR A 56 14.65 0.90 -1.80
N LEU A 57 14.24 0.06 -2.76
CA LEU A 57 14.84 0.02 -4.10
C LEU A 57 14.23 1.03 -5.08
N CYS A 58 12.96 1.41 -4.89
CA CYS A 58 12.23 2.28 -5.81
C CYS A 58 12.19 3.76 -5.40
N SER A 59 12.83 4.14 -4.29
CA SER A 59 12.73 5.49 -3.71
C SER A 59 13.60 6.56 -4.40
N THR A 60 14.47 6.19 -5.35
CA THR A 60 15.39 7.15 -6.00
C THR A 60 15.52 6.94 -7.50
N ALA A 61 15.71 8.03 -8.24
CA ALA A 61 16.17 8.03 -9.64
C ALA A 61 17.63 7.50 -9.68
N GLY A 62 17.77 6.19 -9.52
CA GLY A 62 19.06 5.53 -9.42
C GLY A 62 19.69 5.17 -10.75
N THR A 63 20.83 4.50 -10.68
CA THR A 63 21.53 3.90 -11.83
C THR A 63 20.63 2.89 -12.57
N ALA A 64 21.03 2.49 -13.79
CA ALA A 64 20.33 1.44 -14.53
C ALA A 64 20.18 0.14 -13.70
N LEU A 65 21.16 -0.18 -12.86
CA LEU A 65 21.10 -1.31 -11.93
C LEU A 65 20.00 -1.13 -10.88
N LYS A 66 19.94 0.03 -10.19
CA LYS A 66 18.88 0.31 -9.21
C LYS A 66 17.48 0.25 -9.83
N ARG A 67 17.32 0.71 -11.08
CA ARG A 67 16.05 0.60 -11.81
C ARG A 67 15.65 -0.86 -12.05
N ARG A 68 16.59 -1.72 -12.46
CA ARG A 68 16.34 -3.17 -12.62
C ARG A 68 15.99 -3.83 -11.28
N GLN A 69 16.68 -3.46 -10.20
CA GLN A 69 16.38 -3.97 -8.86
C GLN A 69 14.98 -3.55 -8.38
N CYS A 70 14.58 -2.30 -8.62
CA CYS A 70 13.22 -1.84 -8.33
C CYS A 70 12.18 -2.61 -9.15
N GLN A 71 12.41 -2.83 -10.46
CA GLN A 71 11.51 -3.64 -11.29
C GLN A 71 11.36 -5.08 -10.76
N GLN A 72 12.47 -5.71 -10.36
CA GLN A 72 12.44 -7.04 -9.76
C GLN A 72 11.67 -7.08 -8.44
N ALA A 73 11.84 -6.05 -7.59
CA ALA A 73 11.09 -5.94 -6.34
C ALA A 73 9.59 -5.74 -6.59
N GLN A 74 9.20 -4.92 -7.58
CA GLN A 74 7.81 -4.74 -7.99
C GLN A 74 7.18 -6.05 -8.49
N LEU A 75 7.92 -6.83 -9.28
CA LEU A 75 7.47 -8.15 -9.75
C LEU A 75 7.28 -9.12 -8.57
N SER A 76 8.24 -9.17 -7.65
CA SER A 76 8.17 -10.04 -6.46
C SER A 76 6.96 -9.69 -5.58
N LEU A 77 6.72 -8.40 -5.35
CA LEU A 77 5.53 -7.93 -4.62
C LEU A 77 4.24 -8.33 -5.32
N SER A 78 4.19 -8.20 -6.65
CA SER A 78 3.01 -8.57 -7.45
C SER A 78 2.70 -10.06 -7.34
N LEU A 79 3.73 -10.92 -7.34
CA LEU A 79 3.58 -12.37 -7.17
C LEU A 79 3.06 -12.73 -5.77
N CYS A 80 3.61 -12.11 -4.72
CA CYS A 80 3.13 -12.31 -3.36
C CYS A 80 1.65 -11.92 -3.22
N LEU A 81 1.27 -10.73 -3.71
CA LEU A 81 -0.13 -10.29 -3.66
C LEU A 81 -1.07 -11.21 -4.45
N SER A 82 -0.67 -11.67 -5.63
CA SER A 82 -1.44 -12.63 -6.42
C SER A 82 -1.63 -13.98 -5.71
N SER A 83 -0.60 -14.44 -4.97
CA SER A 83 -0.73 -15.65 -4.15
C SER A 83 -1.82 -15.49 -3.09
N HIS A 84 -1.87 -14.34 -2.41
CA HIS A 84 -2.94 -14.07 -1.43
C HIS A 84 -4.33 -13.95 -2.06
N GLN A 85 -4.44 -13.49 -3.31
CA GLN A 85 -5.71 -13.38 -4.03
C GLN A 85 -6.23 -14.71 -4.55
N ASN A 86 -5.34 -15.61 -4.97
CA ASN A 86 -5.70 -16.94 -5.49
C ASN A 86 -5.96 -17.99 -4.39
N ASN A 87 -5.69 -17.66 -3.12
CA ASN A 87 -6.00 -18.49 -1.95
C ASN A 87 -7.32 -18.08 -1.25
N LEU A 88 -8.12 -17.21 -1.89
CA LEU A 88 -9.52 -16.90 -1.55
C LEU A 88 -10.47 -17.75 -2.39
#